data_AF-A0A1Q3LWR1-F1
#
_entry.id   AF-A0A1Q3LWR1-F1
#
_cell.length_a   1.000
_cell.length_b   1.000
_cell.length_c   1.000
_cell.angle_alpha   90.00
_cell.angle_beta   90.00
_cell.angle_gamma   90.00
#
_symmetry.space_group_name_H-M   'P 1'
#
loop_
_entity.id
_entity.type
_entity.pdbx_description
1 polymer ?
#
loop_
_entity_poly.entity_id
_entity_poly.type
_entity_poly.pdbx_seq_one_letter_code
_entity_poly.pdbx_strand_id
1 'polypeptide(L)'
;MDKQRADLGFTDTLDDFDPAEWLPRADAQANDKPPKAATTKAAAAAGFRSREPQAAGERPAPSKTPKLSPPRGRRTGRNMQLNLKATPETVASFCAIADQQGWGLGETLEKAVALLEREYPGGIVAEDRHLPQ
;
A
#
# COMPACT_ATOMS: atom_id res chain seq x y z
N MET A 1 32.68 -53.85 8.04
CA MET A 1 33.40 -52.87 8.87
C MET A 1 32.40 -51.85 9.35
N ASP A 2 31.95 -51.96 10.60
CA ASP A 2 31.09 -50.97 11.22
C ASP A 2 31.86 -49.67 11.40
N LYS A 3 31.39 -48.60 10.73
CA LYS A 3 31.92 -47.26 10.88
C LYS A 3 31.46 -46.72 12.24
N GLN A 4 32.22 -47.02 13.30
CA GLN A 4 32.08 -46.35 14.59
C GLN A 4 32.31 -44.85 14.37
N ARG A 5 31.23 -44.07 14.49
CA ARG A 5 31.30 -42.60 14.45
C ARG A 5 31.90 -42.13 15.77
N ALA A 6 32.81 -41.15 15.69
CA ALA A 6 33.38 -40.53 16.87
C ALA A 6 32.26 -39.92 17.73
N ASP A 7 32.30 -40.20 19.04
CA ASP A 7 31.38 -39.63 20.01
C ASP A 7 31.67 -38.12 20.15
N LEU A 8 30.66 -37.31 19.86
CA LEU A 8 30.74 -35.85 19.86
C LEU A 8 30.27 -35.24 21.20
N GLY A 9 30.08 -36.06 22.24
CA GLY A 9 29.67 -35.60 23.57
C GLY A 9 28.20 -35.21 23.68
N PHE A 10 27.38 -35.60 22.70
CA PHE A 10 25.92 -35.40 22.70
C PHE A 10 25.15 -36.67 23.10
N THR A 11 25.84 -37.79 23.32
CA THR A 11 25.21 -39.08 23.64
C THR A 11 24.53 -39.05 25.00
N ASP A 12 25.16 -38.42 26.00
CA ASP A 12 24.62 -38.25 27.37
C ASP A 12 23.33 -37.40 27.38
N THR A 13 23.25 -36.38 26.51
CA THR A 13 22.03 -35.55 26.35
C THR A 13 20.93 -36.23 25.56
N LEU A 14 21.25 -37.30 24.83
CA LEU A 14 20.28 -38.07 24.04
C LEU A 14 19.57 -39.12 24.88
N ASP A 15 20.25 -39.64 25.91
CA ASP A 15 19.67 -40.58 26.88
C ASP A 15 18.62 -39.90 27.79
N ASP A 16 18.75 -38.59 28.01
CA ASP A 16 17.81 -37.76 28.80
C ASP A 16 16.76 -37.04 27.93
N PHE A 17 16.75 -37.30 26.61
CA PHE A 17 15.80 -36.69 25.68
C PHE A 17 14.43 -37.39 25.76
N ASP A 18 13.42 -36.70 26.30
CA ASP A 18 12.03 -37.16 26.29
C ASP A 18 11.21 -36.48 25.17
N PRO A 19 10.88 -37.18 24.08
CA PRO A 19 10.01 -36.66 23.02
C PRO A 19 8.60 -36.32 23.51
N ALA A 20 8.17 -36.88 24.65
CA ALA A 20 6.85 -36.66 25.20
C ALA A 20 6.68 -35.25 25.81
N GLU A 21 7.76 -34.57 26.19
CA GLU A 21 7.72 -33.16 26.62
C GLU A 21 7.27 -32.21 25.52
N TRP A 22 7.51 -32.60 24.26
CA TRP A 22 7.11 -31.83 23.08
C TRP A 22 5.73 -32.22 22.55
N LEU A 23 5.06 -33.18 23.17
CA LEU A 23 3.67 -33.46 22.85
C LEU A 23 2.80 -32.27 23.29
N PRO A 24 1.86 -31.83 22.43
CA PRO A 24 0.92 -30.81 22.84
C PRO A 24 0.18 -31.28 24.10
N ARG A 25 0.15 -30.44 25.14
CA ARG A 25 -0.57 -30.74 26.39
C ARG A 25 -2.01 -31.10 26.05
N ALA A 26 -2.44 -32.29 26.43
CA ALA A 26 -3.70 -32.87 25.98
C ALA A 26 -4.93 -32.02 26.37
N ASP A 27 -4.85 -31.24 27.44
CA ASP A 27 -6.03 -30.50 27.94
C ASP A 27 -5.66 -29.25 28.73
N ALA A 28 -4.57 -28.58 28.34
CA ALA A 28 -4.45 -27.17 28.66
C ALA A 28 -5.52 -26.44 27.83
N GLN A 29 -6.66 -26.11 28.44
CA GLN A 29 -7.68 -25.24 27.85
C GLN A 29 -6.98 -24.08 27.16
N ALA A 30 -6.92 -24.17 25.83
CA ALA A 30 -6.10 -23.30 25.01
C ALA A 30 -6.71 -21.91 25.02
N ASN A 31 -6.26 -21.08 25.97
CA ASN A 31 -6.82 -19.77 26.31
C ASN A 31 -8.30 -19.82 26.68
N ASP A 32 -8.61 -19.43 27.91
CA ASP A 32 -9.89 -18.80 28.21
C ASP A 32 -9.94 -17.48 27.43
N LYS A 33 -10.27 -17.57 26.13
CA LYS A 33 -10.22 -16.44 25.23
C LYS A 33 -11.23 -15.43 25.75
N PRO A 34 -10.81 -14.20 26.11
CA PRO A 34 -11.76 -13.20 26.55
C PRO A 34 -12.84 -13.03 25.47
N PRO A 35 -14.11 -12.84 25.87
CA PRO A 35 -15.21 -12.74 24.93
C PRO A 35 -14.92 -11.64 23.92
N LYS A 36 -15.24 -11.87 22.64
CA LYS A 36 -14.93 -10.93 21.54
C LYS A 36 -15.39 -9.50 21.83
N ALA A 37 -16.50 -9.34 22.55
CA ALA A 37 -16.99 -8.02 22.97
C ALA A 37 -16.01 -7.28 23.89
N ALA A 38 -15.32 -7.98 24.80
CA ALA A 38 -14.31 -7.39 25.68
C ALA A 38 -13.04 -7.00 24.90
N THR A 39 -12.61 -7.82 23.95
CA THR A 39 -11.44 -7.52 23.11
C THR A 39 -11.69 -6.35 22.16
N THR A 40 -12.87 -6.25 21.56
CA THR A 40 -13.26 -5.09 20.74
C THR A 40 -13.31 -3.80 21.57
N LYS A 41 -13.86 -3.83 22.79
CA LYS A 41 -13.89 -2.67 23.69
C LYS A 41 -12.48 -2.22 24.09
N ALA A 42 -11.59 -3.15 24.43
CA ALA A 42 -10.21 -2.84 24.78
C ALA A 42 -9.42 -2.25 23.59
N ALA A 43 -9.59 -2.81 22.39
CA ALA A 43 -8.98 -2.30 21.17
C ALA A 43 -9.46 -0.88 20.85
N ALA A 44 -10.75 -0.60 20.97
CA ALA A 44 -11.31 0.73 20.78
C ALA A 44 -10.78 1.74 21.82
N ALA A 45 -10.69 1.35 23.10
CA ALA A 45 -10.12 2.18 24.16
C ALA A 45 -8.64 2.50 23.92
N ALA A 46 -7.89 1.57 23.32
CA ALA A 46 -6.49 1.77 22.91
C ALA A 46 -6.34 2.48 21.55
N GLY A 47 -7.43 2.94 20.93
CA GLY A 47 -7.40 3.71 19.69
C GLY A 47 -7.22 2.87 18.41
N PHE A 48 -7.29 1.54 18.49
CA PHE A 48 -7.25 0.68 17.32
C PHE A 48 -8.58 0.76 16.57
N ARG A 49 -8.52 1.32 15.35
CA ARG A 49 -9.65 1.35 14.42
C ARG A 49 -9.58 0.12 13.50
N SER A 50 -10.60 -0.73 13.54
CA SER A 50 -10.70 -1.87 12.60
C SER A 50 -10.79 -1.36 11.16
N ARG A 51 -10.10 -2.06 10.25
CA ARG A 51 -10.18 -1.82 8.79
C ARG A 51 -11.28 -2.67 8.13
N GLU A 52 -11.95 -3.51 8.90
CA GLU A 52 -13.10 -4.27 8.40
C GLU A 52 -14.28 -3.31 8.12
N PRO A 53 -15.05 -3.53 7.05
CA PRO A 53 -16.25 -2.76 6.79
C PRO A 53 -17.23 -2.95 7.95
N GLN A 54 -17.40 -1.89 8.75
CA GLN A 54 -18.41 -1.86 9.80
C GLN A 54 -19.78 -2.13 9.18
N ALA A 55 -20.45 -3.20 9.66
CA ALA A 55 -21.80 -3.54 9.23
C ALA A 55 -22.70 -2.30 9.36
N ALA A 56 -23.53 -2.08 8.33
CA ALA A 56 -24.16 -0.82 7.95
C ALA A 56 -25.24 -0.29 8.92
N GLY A 57 -24.95 -0.16 10.22
CA GLY A 57 -25.89 0.34 11.23
C GLY A 57 -25.47 1.60 11.96
N GLU A 58 -24.18 1.96 11.98
CA GLU A 58 -23.71 3.00 12.90
C GLU A 58 -22.60 3.84 12.28
N ARG A 59 -22.96 4.57 11.23
CA ARG A 59 -22.12 5.64 10.68
C ARG A 59 -22.76 6.98 11.05
N PRO A 60 -22.09 7.85 11.85
CA PRO A 60 -22.57 9.22 12.02
C PRO A 60 -22.61 9.91 10.65
N ALA A 61 -23.64 10.74 10.46
CA ALA A 61 -24.02 11.33 9.18
C ALA A 61 -22.82 11.87 8.38
N PRO A 62 -22.76 11.62 7.05
CA PRO A 62 -21.64 12.07 6.24
C PRO A 62 -21.59 13.61 6.24
N SER A 63 -20.51 14.17 6.78
CA SER A 63 -20.18 15.57 6.58
C SER A 63 -20.06 15.84 5.08
N LYS A 64 -20.87 16.78 4.59
CA LYS A 64 -20.84 17.26 3.22
C LYS A 64 -19.47 17.88 2.90
N THR A 65 -18.64 17.23 2.07
CA THR A 65 -17.66 17.83 1.12
C THR A 65 -16.80 16.74 0.42
N PRO A 66 -16.20 17.07 -0.74
CA PRO A 66 -16.80 17.15 -2.06
C PRO A 66 -16.74 15.81 -2.81
N LYS A 67 -17.54 15.70 -3.86
CA LYS A 67 -17.68 14.54 -4.76
C LYS A 67 -16.31 13.95 -5.13
N LEU A 68 -16.06 12.72 -4.67
CA LEU A 68 -15.00 11.87 -5.19
C LEU A 68 -15.25 11.72 -6.70
N SER A 69 -14.40 12.32 -7.53
CA SER A 69 -14.54 12.26 -8.99
C SER A 69 -14.74 10.80 -9.43
N PRO A 70 -15.64 10.53 -10.40
CA PRO A 70 -15.94 9.18 -10.84
C PRO A 70 -14.65 8.42 -11.17
N PRO A 71 -14.56 7.12 -10.85
CA PRO A 71 -13.36 6.34 -11.12
C PRO A 71 -13.01 6.39 -12.61
N ARG A 72 -11.89 7.07 -12.92
CA ARG A 72 -11.39 7.28 -14.29
C ARG A 72 -10.67 6.04 -14.83
N GLY A 73 -11.22 4.85 -14.56
CA GLY A 73 -10.65 3.57 -14.98
C GLY A 73 -11.05 3.23 -16.41
N ARG A 74 -10.30 3.72 -17.41
CA ARG A 74 -10.37 3.23 -18.79
C ARG A 74 -9.12 2.40 -19.08
N ARG A 75 -9.26 1.23 -19.71
CA ARG A 75 -8.12 0.41 -20.16
C ARG A 75 -7.53 1.06 -21.41
N THR A 76 -6.51 1.90 -21.24
CA THR A 76 -5.93 2.71 -22.34
C THR A 76 -4.53 2.27 -22.78
N GLY A 77 -4.05 1.09 -22.36
CA GLY A 77 -2.74 0.56 -22.77
C GLY A 77 -1.50 1.28 -22.18
N ARG A 78 -1.69 2.30 -21.34
CA ARG A 78 -0.61 3.05 -20.67
C ARG A 78 0.04 2.15 -19.60
N ASN A 79 1.27 1.68 -19.86
CA ASN A 79 1.99 0.72 -19.02
C ASN A 79 3.33 1.24 -18.46
N MET A 80 3.79 2.41 -18.91
CA MET A 80 5.03 3.05 -18.42
C MET A 80 4.70 4.20 -17.46
N GLN A 81 5.45 4.26 -16.35
CA GLN A 81 5.32 5.33 -15.36
C GLN A 81 6.24 6.50 -15.71
N LEU A 82 5.69 7.72 -15.69
CA LEU A 82 6.44 8.97 -15.77
C LEU A 82 6.61 9.55 -14.37
N ASN A 83 7.83 9.52 -13.83
CA ASN A 83 8.14 10.09 -12.52
C ASN A 83 8.54 11.56 -12.66
N LEU A 84 7.62 12.47 -12.36
CA LEU A 84 7.88 13.90 -12.33
C LEU A 84 7.44 14.49 -10.99
N LYS A 85 8.13 15.55 -10.57
CA LYS A 85 7.69 16.41 -9.47
C LYS A 85 7.10 17.67 -10.09
N ALA A 86 5.92 18.07 -9.62
CA ALA A 86 5.26 19.29 -10.03
C ALA A 86 4.81 20.07 -8.78
N THR A 87 4.64 21.37 -8.93
CA THR A 87 4.05 22.21 -7.89
C THR A 87 2.56 21.85 -7.71
N PRO A 88 1.98 22.08 -6.50
CA PRO A 88 0.57 21.80 -6.26
C PRO A 88 -0.38 22.53 -7.23
N GLU A 89 -0.01 23.75 -7.63
CA GLU A 89 -0.77 24.58 -8.57
C GLU A 89 -0.83 23.96 -9.97
N THR A 90 0.31 23.45 -10.46
CA THR A 90 0.38 22.77 -11.76
C THR A 90 -0.44 21.49 -11.75
N VAL A 91 -0.38 20.72 -10.65
CA VAL A 91 -1.19 19.51 -10.50
C VAL A 91 -2.69 19.84 -10.49
N ALA A 92 -3.10 20.89 -9.76
CA ALA A 92 -4.49 21.33 -9.72
C ALA A 92 -4.98 21.76 -11.10
N SER A 93 -4.18 22.55 -11.82
CA SER A 93 -4.50 23.01 -13.18
C SER A 93 -4.62 21.85 -14.16
N PHE A 94 -3.70 20.89 -14.11
CA PHE A 94 -3.74 19.69 -14.95
C PHE A 94 -4.98 18.83 -14.69
N CYS A 95 -5.32 18.60 -13.43
CA CYS A 95 -6.55 17.89 -13.06
C CYS A 95 -7.81 18.63 -13.52
N ALA A 96 -7.85 19.95 -13.39
CA ALA A 96 -9.00 20.76 -13.82
C ALA A 96 -9.22 20.67 -15.33
N ILE A 97 -8.14 20.72 -16.14
CA ILE A 97 -8.22 20.56 -17.60
C ILE A 97 -8.76 19.17 -17.95
N ALA A 98 -8.25 18.12 -17.29
CA ALA A 98 -8.72 16.75 -17.50
C ALA A 98 -10.22 16.62 -17.20
N ASP A 99 -10.66 17.20 -16.08
CA ASP A 99 -12.05 17.10 -15.64
C ASP A 99 -13.01 17.92 -16.52
N GLN A 100 -12.59 19.12 -16.99
CA GLN A 100 -13.37 19.94 -17.92
C GLN A 100 -13.62 19.23 -19.25
N GLN A 101 -12.63 18.50 -19.75
CA GLN A 101 -12.71 17.77 -21.02
C GLN A 101 -13.24 16.34 -20.86
N GLY A 102 -13.46 15.87 -19.63
CA GLY A 102 -13.85 14.49 -19.33
C GLY A 102 -12.77 13.45 -19.64
N TRP A 103 -11.51 13.87 -19.68
CA TRP A 103 -10.36 13.03 -20.00
C TRP A 103 -9.78 12.30 -18.78
N GLY A 104 -9.12 11.17 -19.03
CA GLY A 104 -8.21 10.58 -18.05
C GLY A 104 -6.92 11.40 -17.93
N LEU A 105 -6.22 11.32 -16.79
CA LEU A 105 -4.94 12.01 -16.61
C LEU A 105 -3.91 11.61 -17.69
N GLY A 106 -3.82 10.32 -18.01
CA GLY A 106 -2.92 9.85 -19.06
C GLY A 106 -3.27 10.37 -20.45
N GLU A 107 -4.56 10.56 -20.75
CA GLU A 107 -5.02 11.11 -22.03
C GLU A 107 -4.73 12.61 -22.11
N THR A 108 -4.93 13.32 -21.01
CA THR A 108 -4.60 14.73 -20.88
C THR A 108 -3.11 14.96 -21.11
N LEU A 109 -2.25 14.07 -20.61
CA LEU A 109 -0.81 14.13 -20.84
C LEU A 109 -0.45 13.94 -22.32
N GLU A 110 -1.04 12.95 -23.00
CA GLU A 110 -0.81 12.73 -24.45
C GLU A 110 -1.20 13.95 -25.29
N LYS A 111 -2.35 14.57 -24.97
CA LYS A 111 -2.79 15.81 -25.62
C LYS A 111 -1.84 16.97 -25.33
N ALA A 112 -1.37 17.09 -24.09
CA ALA A 112 -0.41 18.13 -23.72
C ALA A 112 0.92 17.98 -24.50
N VAL A 113 1.43 16.75 -24.65
CA VAL A 113 2.65 16.49 -25.44
C VAL A 113 2.45 16.87 -26.90
N ALA A 114 1.33 16.47 -27.54
CA ALA A 114 1.05 16.84 -28.92
C ALA A 114 0.92 18.37 -29.11
N LEU A 115 0.38 19.09 -28.12
CA LEU A 115 0.34 20.56 -28.14
C LEU A 115 1.73 21.16 -28.02
N LEU A 116 2.57 20.64 -27.12
CA LEU A 116 3.95 21.08 -26.95
C LEU A 116 4.79 20.86 -28.21
N GLU A 117 4.65 19.71 -28.88
CA GLU A 117 5.34 19.44 -30.15
C GLU A 117 4.90 20.39 -31.26
N ARG A 118 3.61 20.75 -31.30
CA ARG A 118 3.08 21.70 -32.27
C ARG A 118 3.58 23.13 -32.02
N GLU A 119 3.68 23.52 -30.76
CA GLU A 119 4.10 24.87 -30.35
C GLU A 119 5.63 25.03 -30.41
N TYR A 120 6.38 23.96 -30.15
CA TYR A 120 7.83 23.92 -30.16
C TYR A 120 8.38 22.82 -31.12
N PRO A 121 8.18 22.93 -32.45
CA PRO A 121 8.49 21.89 -33.44
C PRO A 121 10.00 21.66 -33.73
N GLY A 122 10.89 22.25 -32.94
CA GLY A 122 12.34 22.05 -32.99
C GLY A 122 12.89 22.46 -31.63
N GLY A 123 13.38 21.48 -30.88
CA GLY A 123 13.58 21.57 -29.43
C GLY A 123 14.21 22.89 -28.96
N ILE A 124 13.71 23.35 -27.81
CA ILE A 124 14.25 24.43 -26.94
C ILE A 124 15.65 24.82 -27.42
N VAL A 125 15.73 25.80 -28.31
CA VAL A 125 17.02 26.37 -28.70
C VAL A 125 17.66 26.81 -27.40
N ALA A 126 18.91 26.39 -27.22
CA ALA A 126 19.71 26.61 -26.03
C ALA A 126 19.98 28.11 -25.81
N GLU A 127 18.99 28.87 -25.39
CA GLU A 127 19.16 30.23 -24.88
C GLU A 127 19.07 30.22 -23.35
N ASP A 128 20.14 30.76 -22.76
CA ASP A 128 20.35 31.05 -21.35
C ASP A 128 20.45 29.89 -20.36
N ARG A 129 21.50 29.09 -20.54
CA ARG A 129 22.20 28.48 -19.41
C ARG A 129 23.17 29.50 -18.79
N HIS A 130 22.68 30.62 -18.25
CA HIS A 130 23.45 31.48 -17.35
C HIS A 130 23.19 31.04 -15.90
N LEU A 131 24.03 30.12 -15.42
CA LEU A 131 24.19 29.86 -13.99
C LEU A 131 25.15 30.93 -13.43
N PRO A 132 24.76 31.75 -12.43
CA PRO A 132 25.72 32.49 -11.65
C PRO A 132 26.58 31.49 -10.83
N GLN A 133 27.89 31.74 -10.81
CA GLN A 133 28.90 31.00 -10.04
C GLN A 133 28.65 31.12 -8.53
#